data_AF-A0A964DCE3-F1
#
_entry.id   AF-A0A964DCE3-F1
#
_cell.length_a   1.000
_cell.length_b   1.000
_cell.length_c   1.000
_cell.angle_alpha   90.00
_cell.angle_beta   90.00
_cell.angle_gamma   90.00
#
_symmetry.space_group_name_H-M   'P 1'
#
loop_
_entity.id
_entity.type
_entity.pdbx_description
1 polymer ?
#
loop_
_entity_poly.entity_id
_entity_poly.type
_entity_poly.pdbx_seq_one_letter_code
_entity_poly.pdbx_strand_id
1 'polypeptide(L)'
;MTILYAMQCASGAIMYFRNKIISTGLIMLLLIFAVPVAFAGNSCIVCHENTTEKIARTDYQQWMLSRHAAAGITCDNCHGGNFNSSIKEEAHIGVEGQEGANNTFIRNLPETCGKCHVDELKQFKNSAHFEKLDAFDHAPTCYTCHRPHTFSVLNSTEFHDFCTRCHNSDTNIAPLNVSDEAIFAIENEKKFDNEIEIAQNAIMEAKKQDKNVSMAEKDLMTAISIQKNLPKLWHSFNIPHFNEVVDSGIRIAVQAQLDTGLAVAERKSPGFSMILSVIGFIALYLLFKYIN
;
A
#
# COMPACT_ATOMS: atom_id res chain seq x y z
N MET A 1 31.97 42.02 51.75
CA MET A 1 30.55 42.43 51.75
C MET A 1 30.03 42.22 50.32
N THR A 2 29.83 41.04 49.75
CA THR A 2 29.19 39.77 50.20
C THR A 2 27.84 39.94 50.87
N ILE A 3 26.80 39.60 50.08
CA ILE A 3 25.55 38.93 50.44
C ILE A 3 24.52 39.79 51.21
N LEU A 4 23.59 40.40 50.47
CA LEU A 4 22.19 40.69 50.86
C LEU A 4 21.46 41.45 49.73
N TYR A 5 21.23 40.79 48.60
CA TYR A 5 20.33 41.26 47.53
C TYR A 5 19.44 40.09 47.06
N ALA A 6 18.89 39.36 48.02
CA ALA A 6 17.84 38.38 47.81
C ALA A 6 16.80 38.59 48.91
N MET A 7 15.51 38.43 48.56
CA MET A 7 14.32 38.53 49.42
C MET A 7 13.57 39.87 49.42
N GLN A 8 13.15 40.34 48.24
CA GLN A 8 11.89 41.11 48.14
C GLN A 8 11.29 41.07 46.72
N CYS A 9 10.99 39.88 46.19
CA CYS A 9 10.25 39.75 44.91
C CYS A 9 9.42 38.44 44.82
N ALA A 10 8.90 37.95 45.94
CA ALA A 10 8.12 36.71 45.99
C ALA A 10 6.80 36.90 46.75
N SER A 11 5.92 37.77 46.26
CA SER A 11 4.53 37.86 46.78
C SER A 11 3.46 38.26 45.76
N GLY A 12 3.81 38.47 44.48
CA GLY A 12 2.86 38.94 43.45
C GLY A 12 2.46 37.93 42.36
N ALA A 13 3.13 36.78 42.25
CA ALA A 13 2.99 35.90 41.08
C ALA A 13 2.17 34.61 41.30
N ILE A 14 1.54 34.43 42.48
CA ILE A 14 0.84 33.17 42.81
C ILE A 14 -0.69 33.26 42.56
N MET A 15 -1.26 34.45 42.37
CA MET A 15 -2.72 34.59 42.16
C MET A 15 -3.19 34.62 40.70
N TYR A 16 -2.29 34.73 39.72
CA TYR A 16 -2.69 34.84 38.29
C TYR A 16 -2.66 33.52 37.50
N PHE A 17 -2.12 32.44 38.08
CA PHE A 17 -2.00 31.13 37.41
C PHE A 17 -3.02 30.06 37.86
N ARG A 18 -3.96 30.39 38.76
CA ARG A 18 -4.96 29.42 39.26
C ARG A 18 -6.29 29.40 38.49
N ASN A 19 -6.56 30.39 37.64
CA ASN A 19 -7.84 30.50 36.91
C ASN A 19 -7.78 30.25 35.40
N LYS A 20 -6.61 29.92 34.82
CA LYS A 20 -6.51 29.58 33.38
C LYS A 20 -6.34 28.09 33.07
N ILE A 21 -6.11 27.25 34.08
CA ILE A 21 -5.91 25.80 33.90
C ILE A 21 -7.25 25.03 33.92
N ILE A 22 -8.34 25.64 34.41
CA ILE A 22 -9.65 24.98 34.52
C ILE A 22 -10.50 25.13 33.23
N SER A 23 -10.18 26.09 32.35
CA SER A 23 -10.97 26.34 31.13
C SER A 23 -10.48 25.61 29.88
N THR A 24 -9.23 25.10 29.86
CA THR A 24 -8.68 24.38 28.70
C THR A 24 -8.77 22.86 28.85
N GLY A 25 -8.97 22.35 30.08
CA GLY A 25 -9.13 20.91 30.34
C GLY A 25 -10.51 20.34 30.02
N LEU A 26 -11.55 21.18 29.90
CA LEU A 26 -12.93 20.70 29.64
C LEU A 26 -13.24 20.52 28.14
N ILE A 27 -12.53 21.22 27.25
CA ILE A 27 -12.75 21.13 25.79
C ILE A 27 -11.97 19.95 25.18
N MET A 28 -10.88 19.53 25.82
CA MET A 28 -10.07 18.38 25.38
C MET A 28 -10.65 17.01 25.84
N LEU A 29 -11.65 17.01 26.73
CA LEU A 29 -12.31 15.78 27.19
C LEU A 29 -13.56 15.41 26.36
N LEU A 30 -14.05 16.31 25.51
CA LEU A 30 -15.24 16.10 24.67
C LEU A 30 -14.94 15.45 23.30
N LEU A 31 -13.66 15.27 22.95
CA LEU A 31 -13.24 14.64 21.70
C LEU A 31 -12.93 13.13 21.83
N ILE A 32 -13.18 12.51 22.99
CA ILE A 32 -12.82 11.09 23.26
C ILE A 32 -13.99 10.12 22.98
N PHE A 33 -15.20 10.60 22.68
CA PHE A 33 -16.35 9.73 22.38
C PHE A 33 -17.15 10.14 21.14
N ALA A 34 -16.49 10.68 20.11
CA ALA A 34 -17.03 10.51 18.76
C ALA A 34 -16.71 9.09 18.30
N VAL A 35 -17.39 8.08 18.88
CA VAL A 35 -17.54 6.79 18.21
C VAL A 35 -18.07 7.14 16.82
N PRO A 36 -17.49 6.62 15.73
CA PRO A 36 -18.01 6.91 14.41
C PRO A 36 -19.47 6.46 14.40
N VAL A 37 -20.40 7.41 14.35
CA VAL A 37 -21.83 7.19 14.06
C VAL A 37 -22.01 6.58 12.65
N ALA A 38 -20.91 6.37 11.92
CA ALA A 38 -20.83 5.95 10.53
C ALA A 38 -21.57 4.65 10.20
N PHE A 39 -21.87 3.77 11.17
CA PHE A 39 -22.50 2.47 10.91
C PHE A 39 -23.81 2.22 11.67
N ALA A 40 -24.29 3.19 12.46
CA ALA A 40 -25.47 3.02 13.33
C ALA A 40 -26.79 2.72 12.57
N GLY A 41 -26.79 2.79 11.23
CA GLY A 41 -27.94 2.47 10.38
C GLY A 41 -27.84 1.20 9.54
N ASN A 42 -26.73 0.45 9.60
CA ASN A 42 -26.55 -0.76 8.80
C ASN A 42 -26.90 -2.00 9.62
N SER A 43 -28.03 -2.64 9.32
CA SER A 43 -28.52 -3.81 10.07
C SER A 43 -27.57 -5.00 10.00
N CYS A 44 -26.81 -5.13 8.90
CA CYS A 44 -25.80 -6.18 8.76
C CYS A 44 -24.75 -5.99 9.85
N ILE A 45 -24.16 -4.80 9.98
CA ILE A 45 -23.12 -4.52 11.00
C ILE A 45 -23.69 -4.63 12.41
N VAL A 46 -24.84 -4.02 12.69
CA VAL A 46 -25.40 -4.00 14.06
C VAL A 46 -25.73 -5.41 14.56
N CYS A 47 -26.33 -6.25 13.71
CA CYS A 47 -26.68 -7.62 14.09
C CYS A 47 -25.45 -8.54 14.06
N HIS A 48 -24.60 -8.41 13.05
CA HIS A 48 -23.42 -9.25 12.89
C HIS A 48 -22.24 -8.84 13.75
N GLU A 49 -22.16 -7.64 14.33
CA GLU A 49 -21.11 -7.32 15.32
C GLU A 49 -21.15 -8.34 16.47
N ASN A 50 -22.32 -8.50 17.10
CA ASN A 50 -22.50 -9.43 18.23
C ASN A 50 -22.58 -10.91 17.80
N THR A 51 -23.04 -11.18 16.58
CA THR A 51 -23.16 -12.56 16.05
C THR A 51 -21.85 -13.09 15.49
N THR A 52 -21.09 -12.26 14.77
CA THR A 52 -19.76 -12.60 14.25
C THR A 52 -18.80 -12.89 15.37
N GLU A 53 -18.90 -12.24 16.54
CA GLU A 53 -18.10 -12.59 17.72
C GLU A 53 -18.12 -14.09 18.06
N LYS A 54 -19.15 -14.84 17.63
CA LYS A 54 -19.28 -16.29 17.86
C LYS A 54 -18.83 -17.19 16.71
N ILE A 55 -18.81 -16.71 15.46
CA ILE A 55 -18.62 -17.57 14.26
C ILE A 55 -17.56 -17.04 13.29
N ALA A 56 -17.41 -15.71 13.17
CA ALA A 56 -16.54 -15.05 12.20
C ALA A 56 -15.87 -13.79 12.79
N ARG A 57 -15.52 -13.84 14.08
CA ARG A 57 -15.03 -12.68 14.85
C ARG A 57 -13.78 -12.07 14.22
N THR A 58 -12.92 -12.95 13.71
CA THR A 58 -11.71 -12.58 13.00
C THR A 58 -12.00 -11.76 11.76
N ASP A 59 -13.05 -12.08 11.01
CA ASP A 59 -13.36 -11.44 9.73
C ASP A 59 -14.00 -10.05 9.96
N TYR A 60 -14.88 -9.95 10.95
CA TYR A 60 -15.43 -8.66 11.39
C TYR A 60 -14.32 -7.73 11.91
N GLN A 61 -13.42 -8.24 12.76
CA GLN A 61 -12.29 -7.46 13.28
C GLN A 61 -11.32 -7.04 12.17
N GLN A 62 -11.03 -7.94 11.23
CA GLN A 62 -10.22 -7.61 10.05
C GLN A 62 -10.87 -6.50 9.23
N TRP A 63 -12.17 -6.62 8.93
CA TRP A 63 -12.92 -5.60 8.20
C TRP A 63 -12.92 -4.27 8.93
N MET A 64 -13.21 -4.25 10.23
CA MET A 64 -13.21 -3.02 11.05
C MET A 64 -11.88 -2.27 11.02
N LEU A 65 -10.76 -2.98 10.86
CA LEU A 65 -9.41 -2.41 10.79
C LEU A 65 -8.97 -2.10 9.35
N SER A 66 -9.80 -2.39 8.35
CA SER A 66 -9.47 -2.24 6.94
C SER A 66 -9.67 -0.81 6.43
N ARG A 67 -9.07 -0.53 5.27
CA ARG A 67 -9.33 0.70 4.51
C ARG A 67 -10.77 0.78 4.01
N HIS A 68 -11.43 -0.35 3.78
CA HIS A 68 -12.84 -0.40 3.37
C HIS A 68 -13.76 0.11 4.49
N ALA A 69 -13.58 -0.36 5.72
CA ALA A 69 -14.33 0.19 6.86
C ALA A 69 -14.03 1.68 7.06
N ALA A 70 -12.76 2.09 6.97
CA ALA A 70 -12.40 3.51 7.07
C ALA A 70 -13.05 4.38 5.96
N ALA A 71 -13.35 3.79 4.79
CA ALA A 71 -14.03 4.44 3.67
C ALA A 71 -15.58 4.32 3.73
N GLY A 72 -16.14 3.72 4.78
CA GLY A 72 -17.59 3.53 4.92
C GLY A 72 -18.17 2.42 4.06
N ILE A 73 -17.34 1.53 3.52
CA ILE A 73 -17.78 0.37 2.74
C ILE A 73 -18.20 -0.74 3.71
N THR A 74 -19.50 -1.04 3.72
CA THR A 74 -20.17 -1.97 4.62
C THR A 74 -20.28 -3.38 4.03
N CYS A 75 -20.68 -4.34 4.85
CA CYS A 75 -20.74 -5.76 4.49
C CYS A 75 -21.55 -6.01 3.21
N ASP A 76 -22.69 -5.33 3.08
CA ASP A 76 -23.64 -5.47 1.96
C ASP A 76 -23.09 -4.98 0.62
N ASN A 77 -22.13 -4.06 0.62
CA ASN A 77 -21.52 -3.59 -0.63
C ASN A 77 -20.81 -4.73 -1.39
N CYS A 78 -20.28 -5.71 -0.64
CA CYS A 78 -19.62 -6.89 -1.19
C CYS A 78 -20.52 -8.14 -1.12
N HIS A 79 -21.17 -8.40 0.02
CA HIS A 79 -21.94 -9.62 0.27
C HIS A 79 -23.40 -9.54 -0.19
N GLY A 80 -23.91 -8.34 -0.52
CA GLY A 80 -25.33 -8.13 -0.84
C GLY A 80 -26.21 -8.08 0.42
N GLY A 81 -27.50 -8.39 0.26
CA GLY A 81 -28.46 -8.31 1.36
C GLY A 81 -29.15 -6.96 1.49
N ASN A 82 -30.13 -6.91 2.39
CA ASN A 82 -30.87 -5.71 2.71
C ASN A 82 -30.40 -5.12 4.04
N PHE A 83 -29.49 -4.15 3.99
CA PHE A 83 -28.95 -3.48 5.17
C PHE A 83 -29.96 -2.64 5.96
N ASN A 84 -31.18 -2.47 5.46
CA ASN A 84 -32.25 -1.74 6.14
C ASN A 84 -33.20 -2.65 6.92
N SER A 85 -33.13 -3.98 6.78
CA SER A 85 -33.99 -4.91 7.53
C SER A 85 -33.21 -5.62 8.62
N SER A 86 -33.77 -5.69 9.82
CA SER A 86 -33.27 -6.52 10.92
C SER A 86 -33.91 -7.92 10.93
N ILE A 87 -34.83 -8.20 10.01
CA ILE A 87 -35.47 -9.51 9.86
C ILE A 87 -34.53 -10.38 9.04
N LYS A 88 -34.09 -11.52 9.59
CA LYS A 88 -33.06 -12.38 9.01
C LYS A 88 -33.36 -12.71 7.53
N GLU A 89 -34.57 -13.17 7.26
CA GLU A 89 -34.99 -13.63 5.94
C GLU A 89 -35.00 -12.50 4.91
N GLU A 90 -35.31 -11.27 5.32
CA GLU A 90 -35.29 -10.09 4.44
C GLU A 90 -33.87 -9.54 4.27
N ALA A 91 -33.09 -9.52 5.35
CA ALA A 91 -31.72 -9.03 5.39
C ALA A 91 -30.78 -9.91 4.54
N HIS A 92 -31.01 -11.22 4.51
CA HIS A 92 -30.17 -12.19 3.82
C HIS A 92 -30.55 -12.47 2.36
N ILE A 93 -31.54 -11.76 1.79
CA ILE A 93 -31.89 -11.88 0.37
C ILE A 93 -30.64 -11.58 -0.49
N GLY A 94 -30.15 -12.58 -1.22
CA GLY A 94 -28.96 -12.46 -2.07
C GLY A 94 -27.62 -12.60 -1.34
N VAL A 95 -27.61 -12.81 -0.02
CA VAL A 95 -26.41 -13.14 0.77
C VAL A 95 -26.17 -14.65 0.75
N GLU A 96 -27.23 -15.42 0.99
CA GLU A 96 -27.21 -16.88 0.90
C GLU A 96 -27.80 -17.31 -0.45
N GLY A 97 -26.97 -17.88 -1.31
CA GLY A 97 -27.39 -18.42 -2.60
C GLY A 97 -26.45 -19.51 -3.07
N GLN A 98 -27.00 -20.57 -3.67
CA GLN A 98 -26.21 -21.48 -4.49
C GLN A 98 -25.64 -20.73 -5.71
N GLU A 99 -24.55 -21.27 -6.24
CA GLU A 99 -23.77 -20.84 -7.40
C GLU A 99 -24.44 -19.76 -8.28
N GLY A 100 -23.81 -18.58 -8.33
CA GLY A 100 -24.13 -17.53 -9.30
C GLY A 100 -24.86 -16.28 -8.77
N ALA A 101 -25.63 -16.36 -7.68
CA ALA A 101 -26.37 -15.19 -7.15
C ALA A 101 -25.60 -14.38 -6.10
N ASN A 102 -24.60 -14.98 -5.44
CA ASN A 102 -23.80 -14.29 -4.43
C ASN A 102 -22.71 -13.44 -5.12
N ASN A 103 -22.66 -12.15 -4.78
CA ASN A 103 -21.67 -11.19 -5.25
C ASN A 103 -20.22 -11.61 -4.95
N THR A 104 -20.01 -12.42 -3.91
CA THR A 104 -18.69 -12.94 -3.51
C THR A 104 -18.37 -14.32 -4.07
N PHE A 105 -19.24 -14.88 -4.91
CA PHE A 105 -18.92 -16.09 -5.66
C PHE A 105 -17.71 -15.84 -6.57
N ILE A 106 -16.85 -16.85 -6.74
CA ILE A 106 -15.52 -16.66 -7.32
C ILE A 106 -15.55 -15.96 -8.70
N ARG A 107 -16.48 -16.33 -9.58
CA ARG A 107 -16.65 -15.70 -10.91
C ARG A 107 -17.26 -14.30 -10.85
N ASN A 108 -18.03 -13.99 -9.81
CA ASN A 108 -18.67 -12.69 -9.64
C ASN A 108 -17.76 -11.68 -8.94
N LEU A 109 -16.75 -12.17 -8.21
CA LEU A 109 -15.92 -11.32 -7.37
C LEU A 109 -15.19 -10.19 -8.15
N PRO A 110 -14.64 -10.42 -9.35
CA PRO A 110 -14.03 -9.33 -10.12
C PRO A 110 -15.00 -8.17 -10.36
N GLU A 111 -16.26 -8.45 -10.70
CA GLU A 111 -17.28 -7.42 -10.89
C GLU A 111 -17.65 -6.74 -9.57
N THR A 112 -17.72 -7.49 -8.47
CA THR A 112 -17.96 -6.92 -7.13
C THR A 112 -16.86 -5.94 -6.71
N CYS A 113 -15.58 -6.31 -6.89
CA CYS A 113 -14.46 -5.42 -6.62
C CYS A 113 -14.47 -4.20 -7.59
N GLY A 114 -14.77 -4.45 -8.86
CA GLY A 114 -14.75 -3.44 -9.92
C GLY A 114 -15.87 -2.41 -9.87
N LYS A 115 -16.86 -2.57 -8.98
CA LYS A 115 -17.81 -1.48 -8.66
C LYS A 115 -17.10 -0.21 -8.22
N CYS A 116 -15.97 -0.36 -7.52
CA CYS A 116 -15.14 0.74 -7.03
C CYS A 116 -13.72 0.72 -7.65
N HIS A 117 -13.12 -0.45 -7.86
CA HIS A 117 -11.78 -0.63 -8.41
C HIS A 117 -11.82 -0.85 -9.93
N VAL A 118 -12.34 0.15 -10.65
CA VAL A 118 -12.67 0.04 -12.08
C VAL A 118 -11.42 -0.15 -12.95
N ASP A 119 -10.35 0.58 -12.64
CA ASP A 119 -9.11 0.53 -13.42
C ASP A 119 -8.36 -0.78 -13.20
N GLU A 120 -8.31 -1.26 -11.97
CA GLU A 120 -7.71 -2.55 -11.62
C GLU A 120 -8.50 -3.70 -12.26
N LEU A 121 -9.85 -3.65 -12.22
CA LEU A 121 -10.69 -4.63 -12.92
C LEU A 121 -10.41 -4.61 -14.42
N LYS A 122 -10.32 -3.43 -15.04
CA LYS A 122 -10.03 -3.30 -16.47
C LYS A 122 -8.70 -3.97 -16.83
N GLN A 123 -7.67 -3.80 -16.02
CA GLN A 123 -6.35 -4.41 -16.23
C GLN A 123 -6.42 -5.92 -16.00
N PHE A 124 -7.08 -6.36 -14.93
CA PHE A 124 -7.26 -7.78 -14.62
C PHE A 124 -8.01 -8.53 -15.72
N LYS A 125 -9.06 -7.94 -16.29
CA LYS A 125 -9.83 -8.55 -17.40
C LYS A 125 -8.99 -8.84 -18.65
N ASN A 126 -7.87 -8.14 -18.83
CA ASN A 126 -6.95 -8.37 -19.94
C ASN A 126 -5.86 -9.40 -19.61
N SER A 127 -5.88 -10.00 -18.41
CA SER A 127 -4.86 -10.95 -17.96
C SER A 127 -5.22 -12.40 -18.31
N ALA A 128 -4.20 -13.24 -18.42
CA ALA A 128 -4.39 -14.68 -18.58
C ALA A 128 -5.11 -15.32 -17.38
N HIS A 129 -4.95 -14.76 -16.18
CA HIS A 129 -5.69 -15.23 -14.99
C HIS A 129 -7.19 -15.06 -15.14
N PHE A 130 -7.65 -13.93 -15.66
CA PHE A 130 -9.08 -13.70 -15.90
C PHE A 130 -9.61 -14.60 -17.03
N GLU A 131 -8.84 -14.80 -18.10
CA GLU A 131 -9.17 -15.77 -19.16
C GLU A 131 -9.40 -17.18 -18.58
N LYS A 132 -8.54 -17.62 -17.64
CA LYS A 132 -8.70 -18.93 -16.98
C LYS A 132 -9.83 -18.96 -15.97
N LEU A 133 -10.18 -17.84 -15.33
CA LEU A 133 -11.31 -17.76 -14.40
C LEU A 133 -12.64 -17.99 -15.09
N ASP A 134 -12.78 -17.53 -16.33
CA ASP A 134 -13.98 -17.80 -17.14
C ASP A 134 -14.13 -19.29 -17.48
N ALA A 135 -13.00 -20.00 -17.63
CA ALA A 135 -12.97 -21.42 -17.97
C ALA A 135 -12.99 -22.37 -16.75
N PHE A 136 -12.45 -21.96 -15.60
CA PHE A 136 -12.22 -22.82 -14.44
C PHE A 136 -12.49 -22.09 -13.11
N ASP A 137 -13.26 -22.72 -12.22
CA ASP A 137 -13.59 -22.20 -10.87
C ASP A 137 -12.42 -22.21 -9.87
N HIS A 138 -11.21 -22.50 -10.32
CA HIS A 138 -10.01 -22.56 -9.49
C HIS A 138 -8.93 -21.57 -9.95
N ALA A 139 -9.20 -20.76 -10.97
CA ALA A 139 -8.25 -19.75 -11.40
C ALA A 139 -8.17 -18.60 -10.37
N PRO A 140 -7.04 -17.86 -10.33
CA PRO A 140 -6.88 -16.74 -9.44
C PRO A 140 -7.94 -15.66 -9.65
N THR A 141 -8.38 -15.05 -8.56
CA THR A 141 -9.24 -13.85 -8.54
C THR A 141 -8.62 -12.78 -7.66
N CYS A 142 -9.32 -11.67 -7.48
CA CYS A 142 -8.91 -10.59 -6.58
C CYS A 142 -8.54 -11.12 -5.18
N TYR A 143 -9.33 -12.06 -4.62
CA TYR A 143 -9.10 -12.55 -3.26
C TYR A 143 -7.93 -13.53 -3.13
N THR A 144 -7.50 -14.13 -4.25
CA THR A 144 -6.40 -15.11 -4.24
C THR A 144 -5.11 -14.48 -3.72
N CYS A 145 -4.87 -13.21 -4.09
CA CYS A 145 -3.74 -12.43 -3.60
C CYS A 145 -4.16 -11.44 -2.51
N HIS A 146 -5.27 -10.73 -2.67
CA HIS A 146 -5.72 -9.75 -1.67
C HIS A 146 -6.72 -10.38 -0.71
N ARG A 147 -6.28 -10.65 0.52
CA ARG A 147 -7.18 -11.26 1.51
C ARG A 147 -8.47 -10.45 1.69
N PRO A 148 -9.63 -11.11 1.70
CA PRO A 148 -10.89 -10.43 1.98
C PRO A 148 -10.83 -9.84 3.39
N HIS A 149 -11.66 -8.81 3.61
CA HIS A 149 -11.80 -8.11 4.89
C HIS A 149 -10.56 -7.37 5.41
N THR A 150 -9.32 -7.66 5.01
CA THR A 150 -8.17 -6.77 5.32
C THR A 150 -7.81 -5.87 4.15
N PHE A 151 -7.87 -6.40 2.92
CA PHE A 151 -7.51 -5.75 1.65
C PHE A 151 -6.33 -4.76 1.80
N SER A 152 -5.12 -5.32 1.85
CA SER A 152 -3.88 -4.56 1.87
C SER A 152 -3.23 -4.50 0.49
N VAL A 153 -2.44 -3.44 0.28
CA VAL A 153 -1.41 -3.43 -0.76
C VAL A 153 -0.33 -4.41 -0.34
N LEU A 154 -0.03 -5.38 -1.20
CA LEU A 154 0.93 -6.43 -0.90
C LEU A 154 2.36 -5.89 -1.00
N ASN A 155 3.23 -6.37 -0.13
CA ASN A 155 4.67 -6.14 -0.25
C ASN A 155 5.32 -7.17 -1.19
N SER A 156 6.59 -6.96 -1.55
CA SER A 156 7.34 -7.81 -2.47
C SER A 156 7.33 -9.30 -2.06
N THR A 157 7.55 -9.61 -0.78
CA THR A 157 7.53 -11.00 -0.29
C THR A 157 6.15 -11.63 -0.41
N GLU A 158 5.10 -10.88 -0.07
CA GLU A 158 3.73 -11.36 -0.24
C GLU A 158 3.41 -11.68 -1.70
N PHE A 159 3.81 -10.82 -2.65
CA PHE A 159 3.63 -11.10 -4.08
C PHE A 159 4.28 -12.43 -4.49
N HIS A 160 5.55 -12.61 -4.14
CA HIS A 160 6.29 -13.83 -4.44
C HIS A 160 5.60 -15.08 -3.85
N ASP A 161 5.18 -15.00 -2.59
CA ASP A 161 4.52 -16.11 -1.89
C ASP A 161 3.14 -16.46 -2.47
N PHE A 162 2.44 -15.51 -3.11
CA PHE A 162 1.20 -15.81 -3.82
C PHE A 162 1.46 -16.41 -5.20
N CYS A 163 2.40 -15.85 -5.97
CA CYS A 163 2.76 -16.36 -7.29
C CYS A 163 3.27 -17.81 -7.21
N THR A 164 4.15 -18.10 -6.24
CA THR A 164 4.77 -19.43 -6.08
C THR A 164 3.79 -20.54 -5.69
N ARG A 165 2.56 -20.25 -5.27
CA ARG A 165 1.55 -21.30 -5.01
C ARG A 165 1.10 -22.00 -6.28
N CYS A 166 1.15 -21.30 -7.40
CA CYS A 166 0.68 -21.79 -8.69
C CYS A 166 1.78 -21.79 -9.75
N HIS A 167 2.76 -20.91 -9.68
CA HIS A 167 3.87 -20.85 -10.63
C HIS A 167 5.09 -21.52 -10.02
N ASN A 168 5.11 -22.86 -10.09
CA ASN A 168 6.19 -23.69 -9.59
C ASN A 168 6.28 -25.02 -10.37
N SER A 169 7.35 -25.78 -10.12
CA SER A 169 7.59 -27.08 -10.76
C SER A 169 6.48 -28.12 -10.52
N ASP A 170 5.81 -28.05 -9.38
CA ASP A 170 4.88 -29.09 -8.92
C ASP A 170 3.51 -28.96 -9.61
N THR A 171 3.09 -27.73 -9.83
CA THR A 171 1.84 -27.35 -10.50
C THR A 171 2.01 -27.16 -12.00
N ASN A 172 3.25 -26.91 -12.46
CA ASN A 172 3.63 -26.78 -13.86
C ASN A 172 2.82 -25.72 -14.65
N ILE A 173 2.41 -24.63 -13.99
CA ILE A 173 1.72 -23.50 -14.63
C ILE A 173 2.77 -22.49 -15.08
N ALA A 174 2.97 -22.39 -16.39
CA ALA A 174 3.92 -21.45 -16.97
C ALA A 174 3.46 -19.97 -16.80
N PRO A 175 4.40 -19.01 -16.70
CA PRO A 175 5.85 -19.20 -16.58
C PRO A 175 6.23 -19.68 -15.18
N LEU A 176 7.16 -20.63 -15.06
CA LEU A 176 7.55 -21.21 -13.76
C LEU A 176 8.36 -20.24 -12.88
N ASN A 177 9.08 -19.31 -13.50
CA ASN A 177 9.96 -18.34 -12.85
C ASN A 177 9.30 -16.96 -12.66
N VAL A 178 8.00 -16.80 -12.96
CA VAL A 178 7.33 -15.49 -12.90
C VAL A 178 7.33 -14.89 -11.50
N SER A 179 7.41 -15.72 -10.46
CA SER A 179 7.53 -15.27 -9.06
C SER A 179 8.81 -14.47 -8.82
N ASP A 180 9.93 -14.91 -9.40
CA ASP A 180 11.22 -14.19 -9.32
C ASP A 180 11.18 -12.93 -10.20
N GLU A 181 10.62 -13.04 -11.40
CA GLU A 181 10.46 -11.90 -12.30
C GLU A 181 9.61 -10.78 -11.69
N ALA A 182 8.56 -11.13 -10.94
CA ALA A 182 7.72 -10.18 -10.21
C ALA A 182 8.53 -9.43 -9.15
N ILE A 183 9.42 -10.09 -8.41
CA ILE A 183 10.31 -9.43 -7.44
C ILE A 183 11.22 -8.43 -8.16
N PHE A 184 11.87 -8.84 -9.25
CA PHE A 184 12.73 -7.96 -10.02
C PHE A 184 11.98 -6.75 -10.59
N ALA A 185 10.74 -6.93 -11.02
CA ALA A 185 9.90 -5.84 -11.51
C ALA A 185 9.60 -4.81 -10.41
N ILE A 186 9.25 -5.25 -9.20
CA ILE A 186 9.01 -4.36 -8.05
C ILE A 186 10.30 -3.68 -7.59
N GLU A 187 11.45 -4.38 -7.64
CA GLU A 187 12.74 -3.75 -7.37
C GLU A 187 13.10 -2.69 -8.43
N ASN A 188 12.71 -2.90 -9.69
CA ASN A 188 12.91 -1.93 -10.75
C ASN A 188 12.00 -0.70 -10.57
N GLU A 189 10.76 -0.90 -10.12
CA GLU A 189 9.87 0.20 -9.72
C GLU A 189 10.50 1.04 -8.58
N LYS A 190 11.09 0.42 -7.56
CA LYS A 190 11.80 1.15 -6.50
C LYS A 190 12.99 1.97 -7.03
N LYS A 191 13.69 1.48 -8.05
CA LYS A 191 14.75 2.27 -8.72
C LYS A 191 14.14 3.48 -9.42
N PHE A 192 12.99 3.31 -10.06
CA PHE A 192 12.27 4.41 -10.69
C PHE A 192 11.84 5.48 -9.68
N ASP A 193 11.29 5.09 -8.54
CA ASP A 193 10.95 6.00 -7.45
C ASP A 193 12.16 6.85 -7.01
N ASN A 194 13.32 6.20 -6.87
CA ASN A 194 14.56 6.87 -6.52
C ASN A 194 15.03 7.86 -7.61
N GLU A 195 14.91 7.51 -8.89
CA GLU A 195 15.26 8.42 -9.99
C GLU A 195 14.33 9.65 -10.06
N ILE A 196 13.06 9.49 -9.70
CA ILE A 196 12.11 10.62 -9.53
C ILE A 196 12.57 11.53 -8.39
N GLU A 197 12.96 10.97 -7.23
CA GLU A 197 13.45 11.76 -6.10
C GLU A 197 14.73 12.53 -6.45
N ILE A 198 15.68 11.89 -7.15
CA ILE A 198 16.90 12.54 -7.64
C ILE A 198 16.55 13.68 -8.60
N ALA A 199 15.62 13.47 -9.53
CA ALA A 199 15.16 14.50 -10.47
C ALA A 199 14.52 15.69 -9.74
N GLN A 200 13.67 15.45 -8.74
CA GLN A 200 13.07 16.49 -7.90
C GLN A 200 14.15 17.33 -7.20
N ASN A 201 15.13 16.66 -6.59
CA ASN A 201 16.23 17.33 -5.90
C ASN A 201 17.12 18.15 -6.85
N ALA A 202 17.44 17.62 -8.02
CA ALA A 202 18.23 18.31 -9.04
C ALA A 202 17.49 19.57 -9.56
N ILE A 203 16.18 19.47 -9.80
CA ILE A 203 15.36 20.62 -10.23
C ILE A 203 15.31 21.68 -9.13
N MET A 204 15.12 21.28 -7.86
CA MET A 204 15.15 22.22 -6.73
C MET A 204 16.49 22.95 -6.63
N GLU A 205 17.60 22.25 -6.81
CA GLU A 205 18.94 22.85 -6.76
C GLU A 205 19.20 23.78 -7.95
N ALA A 206 18.83 23.37 -9.16
CA ALA A 206 18.98 24.19 -10.36
C ALA A 206 18.18 25.50 -10.27
N LYS A 207 16.98 25.46 -9.65
CA LYS A 207 16.19 26.67 -9.36
C LYS A 207 16.89 27.63 -8.41
N LYS A 208 17.61 27.14 -7.39
CA LYS A 208 18.40 28.02 -6.49
C LYS A 208 19.55 28.71 -7.20
N GLN A 209 20.00 28.15 -8.32
CA GLN A 209 21.06 28.69 -9.17
C GLN A 209 20.48 29.51 -10.35
N ASP A 210 19.20 29.90 -10.29
CA ASP A 210 18.48 30.68 -11.31
C ASP A 210 18.53 30.05 -12.73
N LYS A 211 18.69 28.72 -12.83
CA LYS A 211 18.67 28.01 -14.11
C LYS A 211 17.24 27.83 -14.64
N ASN A 212 17.08 27.86 -15.96
CA ASN A 212 15.81 27.49 -16.60
C ASN A 212 15.62 25.98 -16.55
N VAL A 213 14.59 25.53 -15.84
CA VAL A 213 14.27 24.10 -15.63
C VAL A 213 12.96 23.67 -16.29
N SER A 214 12.41 24.46 -17.21
CA SER A 214 11.07 24.21 -17.78
C SER A 214 10.94 22.84 -18.46
N MET A 215 12.00 22.38 -19.13
CA MET A 215 12.01 21.03 -19.75
C MET A 215 12.12 19.93 -18.68
N ALA A 216 13.03 20.09 -17.71
CA ALA A 216 13.19 19.16 -16.60
C ALA A 216 11.88 18.97 -15.80
N GLU A 217 11.14 20.05 -15.55
CA GLU A 217 9.84 19.98 -14.87
C GLU A 217 8.80 19.21 -15.70
N LYS A 218 8.78 19.41 -17.03
CA LYS A 218 7.88 18.68 -17.93
C LYS A 218 8.19 17.18 -17.94
N ASP A 219 9.45 16.81 -17.99
CA ASP A 219 9.89 15.42 -17.98
C ASP A 219 9.60 14.77 -16.61
N LEU A 220 9.87 15.48 -15.51
CA LEU A 220 9.52 15.02 -14.17
C LEU A 220 8.01 14.79 -14.02
N MET A 221 7.16 15.70 -14.50
CA MET A 221 5.70 15.50 -14.48
C MET A 221 5.28 14.27 -15.27
N THR A 222 5.94 14.01 -16.41
CA THR A 222 5.69 12.82 -17.23
C THR A 222 6.09 11.55 -16.47
N ALA A 223 7.27 11.52 -15.84
CA ALA A 223 7.72 10.41 -15.01
C ALA A 223 6.76 10.14 -13.83
N ILE A 224 6.36 11.19 -13.09
CA ILE A 224 5.40 11.06 -11.98
C ILE A 224 4.05 10.53 -12.48
N SER A 225 3.60 10.96 -13.65
CA SER A 225 2.37 10.43 -14.25
C SER A 225 2.48 8.94 -14.60
N ILE A 226 3.64 8.48 -15.07
CA ILE A 226 3.89 7.05 -15.29
C ILE A 226 3.85 6.30 -13.96
N GLN A 227 4.61 6.74 -12.96
CA GLN A 227 4.67 6.15 -11.61
C GLN A 227 3.28 5.97 -11.01
N LYS A 228 2.45 7.02 -11.07
CA LYS A 228 1.07 7.00 -10.53
C LYS A 228 0.18 5.94 -11.18
N ASN A 229 0.45 5.53 -12.41
CA ASN A 229 -0.32 4.53 -13.14
C ASN A 229 0.23 3.11 -13.01
N LEU A 230 1.43 2.92 -12.46
CA LEU A 230 2.04 1.59 -12.28
C LEU A 230 1.19 0.62 -11.45
N PRO A 231 0.55 1.03 -10.32
CA PRO A 231 -0.29 0.12 -9.56
C PRO A 231 -1.45 -0.45 -10.37
N LYS A 232 -2.02 0.34 -11.28
CA LYS A 232 -3.08 -0.11 -12.19
C LYS A 232 -2.50 -1.11 -13.19
N LEU A 233 -1.39 -0.73 -13.84
CA LEU A 233 -0.72 -1.57 -14.83
C LEU A 233 -0.31 -2.94 -14.28
N TRP A 234 0.14 -2.99 -13.02
CA TRP A 234 0.51 -4.22 -12.33
C TRP A 234 -0.60 -5.28 -12.35
N HIS A 235 -1.87 -4.86 -12.25
CA HIS A 235 -3.03 -5.76 -12.28
C HIS A 235 -3.30 -6.40 -13.65
N SER A 236 -2.54 -6.06 -14.69
CA SER A 236 -2.54 -6.79 -15.96
C SER A 236 -1.76 -8.11 -15.90
N PHE A 237 -0.88 -8.26 -14.89
CA PHE A 237 0.04 -9.39 -14.73
C PHE A 237 0.96 -9.63 -15.95
N ASN A 238 1.18 -8.60 -16.76
CA ASN A 238 2.13 -8.63 -17.88
C ASN A 238 3.47 -8.03 -17.44
N ILE A 239 4.34 -8.87 -16.87
CA ILE A 239 5.64 -8.46 -16.33
C ILE A 239 6.55 -7.80 -17.38
N PRO A 240 6.68 -8.34 -18.62
CA PRO A 240 7.46 -7.67 -19.66
C PRO A 240 6.98 -6.25 -19.95
N HIS A 241 5.67 -6.06 -20.16
CA HIS A 241 5.13 -4.74 -20.45
C HIS A 241 5.26 -3.78 -19.25
N PHE A 242 5.08 -4.27 -18.03
CA PHE A 242 5.31 -3.47 -16.83
C PHE A 242 6.75 -2.96 -16.77
N ASN A 243 7.74 -3.84 -16.99
CA ASN A 243 9.14 -3.47 -17.00
C ASN A 243 9.48 -2.46 -18.10
N GLU A 244 8.92 -2.62 -19.32
CA GLU A 244 9.10 -1.63 -20.40
C GLU A 244 8.64 -0.23 -20.00
N VAL A 245 7.47 -0.14 -19.34
CA VAL A 245 6.91 1.14 -18.88
C VAL A 245 7.76 1.73 -17.75
N VAL A 246 8.19 0.92 -16.78
CA VAL A 246 9.09 1.35 -15.70
C VAL A 246 10.43 1.84 -16.26
N ASP A 247 11.06 1.09 -17.17
CA ASP A 247 12.32 1.47 -17.79
C ASP A 247 12.19 2.77 -18.60
N SER A 248 11.06 2.97 -19.27
CA SER A 248 10.76 4.25 -19.92
C SER A 248 10.63 5.39 -18.92
N GLY A 249 9.94 5.16 -17.79
CA GLY A 249 9.84 6.10 -16.69
C GLY A 249 11.22 6.49 -16.15
N ILE A 250 12.08 5.50 -15.89
CA ILE A 250 13.46 5.71 -15.43
C ILE A 250 14.23 6.60 -16.42
N ARG A 251 14.18 6.29 -17.72
CA ARG A 251 14.85 7.10 -18.74
C ARG A 251 14.37 8.55 -18.74
N ILE A 252 13.06 8.78 -18.58
CA ILE A 252 12.48 10.12 -18.52
C ILE A 252 12.90 10.85 -17.23
N ALA A 253 12.90 10.18 -16.07
CA ALA A 253 13.35 10.79 -14.82
C ALA A 253 14.84 11.17 -14.88
N VAL A 254 15.67 10.34 -15.52
CA VAL A 254 17.08 10.64 -15.76
C VAL A 254 17.25 11.79 -16.75
N GLN A 255 16.43 11.86 -17.80
CA GLN A 255 16.42 13.00 -18.71
C GLN A 255 16.05 14.29 -17.99
N ALA A 256 15.07 14.26 -17.08
CA ALA A 256 14.72 15.40 -16.24
C ALA A 256 15.91 15.90 -15.41
N GLN A 257 16.77 15.00 -14.92
CA GLN A 257 18.01 15.38 -14.22
C GLN A 257 19.00 16.07 -15.16
N LEU A 258 19.21 15.52 -16.36
CA LEU A 258 20.11 16.08 -17.38
C LEU A 258 19.67 17.48 -17.82
N ASP A 259 18.37 17.67 -17.99
CA ASP A 259 17.76 18.93 -18.43
C ASP A 259 17.91 20.07 -17.41
N THR A 260 18.34 19.78 -16.18
CA THR A 260 18.72 20.81 -15.20
C THR A 260 20.04 21.51 -15.52
N GLY A 261 20.87 20.90 -16.39
CA GLY A 261 22.23 21.34 -16.67
C GLY A 261 23.16 21.27 -15.47
N LEU A 262 22.83 20.51 -14.43
CA LEU A 262 23.71 20.13 -13.33
C LEU A 262 24.45 18.84 -13.68
N ALA A 263 25.57 18.57 -12.99
CA ALA A 263 26.18 17.25 -13.05
C ALA A 263 25.19 16.21 -12.51
N VAL A 264 25.00 15.11 -13.24
CA VAL A 264 24.12 14.01 -12.82
C VAL A 264 24.65 13.40 -11.53
N ALA A 265 23.76 13.12 -10.58
CA ALA A 265 24.13 12.45 -9.34
C ALA A 265 24.79 11.10 -9.64
N GLU A 266 25.94 10.84 -9.02
CA GLU A 266 26.67 9.59 -9.22
C GLU A 266 25.85 8.41 -8.68
N ARG A 267 25.51 7.45 -9.54
CA ARG A 267 24.73 6.28 -9.14
C ARG A 267 25.61 5.35 -8.31
N LYS A 268 25.36 5.26 -7.00
CA LYS A 268 26.00 4.25 -6.16
C LYS A 268 25.43 2.88 -6.50
N SER A 269 26.17 2.07 -7.25
CA SER A 269 25.84 0.66 -7.41
C SER A 269 26.08 -0.06 -6.07
N PRO A 270 25.10 -0.80 -5.53
CA PRO A 270 25.39 -1.74 -4.46
C PRO A 270 26.12 -2.92 -5.09
N GLY A 271 27.46 -2.99 -4.99
CA GLY A 271 28.12 -4.21 -5.50
C GLY A 271 29.62 -4.23 -5.78
N PHE A 272 30.47 -3.40 -5.17
CA PHE A 272 31.91 -3.69 -5.20
C PHE A 272 32.60 -3.62 -3.84
N SER A 273 32.30 -2.62 -3.00
CA SER A 273 32.96 -2.51 -1.68
C SER A 273 32.50 -3.59 -0.69
N MET A 274 31.24 -4.01 -0.75
CA MET A 274 30.68 -4.99 0.17
C MET A 274 31.19 -6.42 -0.13
N ILE A 275 31.35 -6.76 -1.42
CA ILE A 275 31.92 -8.06 -1.86
C ILE A 275 33.40 -8.16 -1.47
N LEU A 276 34.18 -7.09 -1.66
CA LEU A 276 35.58 -7.05 -1.23
C LEU A 276 35.74 -7.19 0.28
N SER A 277 34.81 -6.62 1.04
CA SER A 277 34.83 -6.69 2.51
C SER A 277 34.56 -8.12 2.98
N VAL A 278 33.56 -8.81 2.41
CA VAL A 278 33.24 -10.22 2.75
C VAL A 278 34.39 -11.16 2.36
N ILE A 279 34.98 -10.98 1.17
CA ILE A 279 36.15 -11.76 0.74
C ILE A 279 37.34 -11.50 1.68
N GLY A 280 37.55 -10.24 2.08
CA GLY A 280 38.58 -9.86 3.05
C GLY A 280 38.41 -10.55 4.40
N PHE A 281 37.19 -10.60 4.94
CA PHE A 281 36.90 -11.28 6.20
C PHE A 281 37.07 -12.80 6.11
N ILE A 282 36.66 -13.42 4.99
CA ILE A 282 36.86 -14.85 4.75
C ILE A 282 38.35 -15.19 4.64
N ALA A 283 39.12 -14.38 3.91
CA ALA A 283 40.56 -14.58 3.76
C ALA A 283 41.30 -14.43 5.11
N LEU A 284 40.93 -13.44 5.93
CA LEU A 284 41.46 -13.26 7.28
C LEU A 284 41.12 -14.42 8.21
N TYR A 285 39.87 -14.88 8.19
CA TYR A 285 39.45 -16.04 8.98
C TYR A 285 40.22 -17.31 8.60
N LEU A 286 40.40 -17.56 7.30
CA LEU A 286 41.18 -18.70 6.83
C LEU A 286 42.66 -18.58 7.23
N LEU A 287 43.27 -17.39 7.12
CA LEU A 287 44.64 -17.15 7.58
C LEU A 287 44.80 -17.41 9.08
N PHE A 288 43.89 -16.92 9.92
CA PHE A 288 43.93 -17.15 11.37
C PHE A 288 43.72 -18.63 11.75
N LYS A 289 42.95 -19.38 10.95
CA LYS A 289 42.75 -20.82 11.17
C LYS A 289 43.97 -21.68 10.78
N TYR A 290 44.81 -21.22 9.86
CA TYR A 290 46.00 -21.96 9.41
C TYR A 290 47.29 -21.59 10.14
N ILE A 291 47.30 -20.47 10.89
CA ILE A 291 48.45 -20.00 11.66
C ILE A 291 48.40 -20.44 13.14
N ASN A 292 47.22 -20.85 13.64
CA ASN A 292 47.02 -21.45 14.97
C ASN A 292 46.70 -22.95 14.85
#